data_AF-A0A5K1HY50-F1
#
_entry.id   AF-A0A5K1HY50-F1
#
_cell.length_a   1.000
_cell.length_b   1.000
_cell.length_c   1.000
_cell.angle_alpha   90.00
_cell.angle_beta   90.00
_cell.angle_gamma   90.00
#
_symmetry.space_group_name_H-M   'P 1'
#
loop_
_entity.id
_entity.type
_entity.pdbx_description
1 polymer ?
#
loop_
_entity_poly.entity_id
_entity_poly.type
_entity_poly.pdbx_seq_one_letter_code
_entity_poly.pdbx_strand_id
1 'polypeptide(L)'
;MTFLLGSGAGFSGDRTDAAIPVVAELIRRGQPAALLFETLGERTLAAAHRARHDDPDAGFEPLLDELLEPVLDDCLANGIAILGNFGAANPAGACERVRALAQGAGRADIRIGHVQGDDIRSRLSRIDLQRWEGESGEMPGEEALISANVYLGAAPLVEALALGAEVVVTGRVADPSLFLAPLMHYFSWAWDDWDRLAAGTMAGHLGECGSQVSGGYFADPGLKDVPDLATVGYPIIEVEEDGSLVVTKPPGTGGCVTEHTVKEQLLYEVHDPGGYLTPDVIVDLSGVRVYEIGPDRVAVSGIRGRPAPERLKTTVCYAGGWQGEAEISYAGPNAFARAQLAAEVLRERLTFRAPPELRSRFDIIGHTSVFDSDTGDLQRQTAGQESGDYRLRLAVGHAERRWVERATQELLALYCAGPAGGGGVRRQFQRRICTASYLVQRSDVEAFATLYGTPMNDDRSHDHGAQ
;
A
#
# COMPACT_ATOMS: atom_id res chain seq x y z
N MET A 1 12.63 11.17 26.73
CA MET A 1 11.20 11.53 26.74
C MET A 1 10.61 10.80 25.57
N THR A 2 9.63 9.94 25.80
CA THR A 2 9.13 9.03 24.78
C THR A 2 8.11 9.72 23.87
N PHE A 3 8.23 9.50 22.56
CA PHE A 3 7.20 9.79 21.56
C PHE A 3 6.54 8.48 21.11
N LEU A 4 5.22 8.48 20.90
CA LEU A 4 4.47 7.30 20.50
C LEU A 4 3.99 7.40 19.05
N LEU A 5 4.25 6.37 18.26
CA LEU A 5 3.75 6.25 16.90
C LEU A 5 2.70 5.14 16.86
N GLY A 6 1.45 5.46 16.59
CA GLY A 6 0.37 4.47 16.43
C GLY A 6 0.09 4.16 14.97
N SER A 7 0.00 2.88 14.60
CA SER A 7 -0.49 2.48 13.27
C SER A 7 -2.02 2.40 13.25
N GLY A 8 -2.66 3.18 12.38
CA GLY A 8 -4.11 3.18 12.15
C GLY A 8 -4.56 2.27 11.01
N ALA A 9 -3.69 2.02 10.02
CA ALA A 9 -3.91 1.11 8.90
C ALA A 9 -2.56 0.66 8.31
N GLY A 10 -2.57 -0.50 7.63
CA GLY A 10 -1.39 -1.03 6.93
C GLY A 10 -1.51 -1.11 5.41
N PHE A 11 -2.70 -0.87 4.84
CA PHE A 11 -2.94 -0.78 3.39
C PHE A 11 -4.34 -0.19 3.09
N SER A 12 -4.63 0.14 1.83
CA SER A 12 -5.98 0.52 1.39
C SER A 12 -6.94 -0.68 1.33
N GLY A 13 -8.08 -0.57 2.01
CA GLY A 13 -9.01 -1.69 2.19
C GLY A 13 -8.75 -2.53 3.44
N ASP A 14 -7.88 -2.06 4.34
CA ASP A 14 -7.63 -2.68 5.63
C ASP A 14 -8.82 -2.53 6.60
N ARG A 15 -8.67 -3.09 7.81
CA ARG A 15 -9.62 -2.98 8.91
C ARG A 15 -9.85 -1.53 9.33
N THR A 16 -11.09 -1.08 9.23
CA THR A 16 -11.48 0.28 9.62
C THR A 16 -11.62 0.48 11.13
N ASP A 17 -11.65 -0.61 11.91
CA ASP A 17 -11.71 -0.58 13.38
C ASP A 17 -10.34 -0.61 14.05
N ALA A 18 -9.24 -0.77 13.29
CA ALA A 18 -7.89 -0.97 13.82
C ALA A 18 -7.37 0.22 14.65
N ALA A 19 -7.65 1.45 14.21
CA ALA A 19 -7.17 2.66 14.86
C ALA A 19 -7.79 2.91 16.25
N ILE A 20 -9.00 2.39 16.51
CA ILE A 20 -9.76 2.66 17.74
C ILE A 20 -8.98 2.24 19.00
N PRO A 21 -8.53 0.97 19.17
CA PRO A 21 -7.76 0.57 20.33
C PRO A 21 -6.38 1.25 20.41
N VAL A 22 -5.79 1.61 19.26
CA VAL A 22 -4.51 2.34 19.22
C VAL A 22 -4.67 3.72 19.83
N VAL A 23 -5.66 4.49 19.36
CA VAL A 23 -5.95 5.85 19.86
C VAL A 23 -6.35 5.82 21.34
N ALA A 24 -7.18 4.86 21.75
CA ALA A 24 -7.53 4.70 23.16
C ALA A 24 -6.29 4.50 24.06
N GLU A 25 -5.32 3.70 23.59
CA GLU A 25 -4.07 3.48 24.31
C GLU A 25 -3.15 4.71 24.29
N LEU A 26 -3.05 5.44 23.17
CA LEU A 26 -2.28 6.68 23.08
C LEU A 26 -2.82 7.74 24.07
N ILE A 27 -4.14 7.91 24.12
CA ILE A 27 -4.82 8.82 25.07
C ILE A 27 -4.57 8.40 26.51
N ARG A 28 -4.75 7.10 26.83
CA ARG A 28 -4.54 6.56 28.18
C ARG A 28 -3.11 6.80 28.67
N ARG A 29 -2.15 6.73 27.76
CA ARG A 29 -0.72 6.93 28.00
C ARG A 29 -0.40 8.41 28.25
N GLY A 30 -0.95 9.31 27.43
CA GLY A 30 -0.80 10.76 27.62
C GLY A 30 0.61 11.29 27.30
N GLN A 31 1.46 10.49 26.65
CA GLN A 31 2.69 10.95 26.01
C GLN A 31 2.39 11.64 24.67
N PRO A 32 3.30 12.49 24.18
CA PRO A 32 3.26 12.99 22.81
C PRO A 32 3.17 11.84 21.80
N ALA A 33 2.26 11.98 20.83
CA ALA A 33 1.97 10.90 19.90
C ALA A 33 1.53 11.41 18.52
N ALA A 34 1.65 10.53 17.53
CA ALA A 34 1.03 10.66 16.22
C ALA A 34 0.33 9.35 15.81
N LEU A 35 -0.72 9.46 15.03
CA LEU A 35 -1.46 8.34 14.43
C LEU A 35 -1.23 8.33 12.92
N LEU A 36 -0.90 7.16 12.38
CA LEU A 36 -0.42 7.03 11.02
C LEU A 36 -1.26 6.05 10.20
N PHE A 37 -1.72 6.49 9.05
CA PHE A 37 -2.47 5.68 8.09
C PHE A 37 -1.60 5.46 6.85
N GLU A 38 -0.94 4.30 6.81
CA GLU A 38 -0.32 3.79 5.59
C GLU A 38 -1.41 3.08 4.78
N THR A 39 -1.73 3.64 3.63
CA THR A 39 -2.84 3.21 2.76
C THR A 39 -2.41 3.12 1.30
N LEU A 40 -1.12 3.20 0.97
CA LEU A 40 -0.68 3.38 -0.41
C LEU A 40 0.54 2.53 -0.77
N GLY A 41 0.29 1.37 -1.37
CA GLY A 41 1.28 0.61 -2.17
C GLY A 41 1.23 0.92 -3.67
N GLU A 42 2.13 0.34 -4.47
CA GLU A 42 2.18 0.51 -5.93
C GLU A 42 0.87 0.12 -6.61
N ARG A 43 0.31 -1.03 -6.21
CA ARG A 43 -0.96 -1.54 -6.75
C ARG A 43 -2.11 -0.60 -6.43
N THR A 44 -2.13 -0.05 -5.21
CA THR A 44 -3.18 0.87 -4.76
C THR A 44 -3.10 2.20 -5.49
N LEU A 45 -1.90 2.74 -5.70
CA LEU A 45 -1.71 3.97 -6.47
C LEU A 45 -2.25 3.81 -7.90
N ALA A 46 -1.98 2.68 -8.55
CA ALA A 46 -2.57 2.38 -9.86
C ALA A 46 -4.11 2.33 -9.79
N ALA A 47 -4.69 1.68 -8.78
CA ALA A 47 -6.14 1.65 -8.60
C ALA A 47 -6.74 3.04 -8.36
N ALA A 48 -6.06 3.90 -7.61
CA ALA A 48 -6.46 5.28 -7.33
C ALA A 48 -6.44 6.16 -8.59
N HIS A 49 -5.40 6.05 -9.42
CA HIS A 49 -5.35 6.75 -10.71
C HIS A 49 -6.44 6.27 -11.67
N ARG A 50 -6.78 4.98 -11.66
CA ARG A 50 -7.93 4.47 -12.41
C ARG A 50 -9.23 5.08 -11.93
N ALA A 51 -9.46 5.12 -10.62
CA ALA A 51 -10.66 5.71 -10.04
C ALA A 51 -10.77 7.20 -10.42
N ARG A 52 -9.67 7.96 -10.29
CA ARG A 52 -9.62 9.39 -10.67
C ARG A 52 -9.85 9.63 -12.16
N HIS A 53 -9.40 8.71 -13.00
CA HIS A 53 -9.64 8.78 -14.44
C HIS A 53 -11.13 8.59 -14.77
N ASP A 54 -11.81 7.66 -14.09
CA ASP A 54 -13.22 7.37 -14.31
C ASP A 54 -14.14 8.42 -13.64
N ASP A 55 -13.71 9.00 -12.52
CA ASP A 55 -14.35 10.10 -11.79
C ASP A 55 -13.30 11.10 -11.26
N PRO A 56 -13.24 12.34 -11.76
CA PRO A 56 -12.26 13.34 -11.33
C PRO A 56 -12.25 13.66 -9.83
N ASP A 57 -13.38 13.47 -9.14
CA ASP A 57 -13.51 13.73 -7.70
C ASP A 57 -13.06 12.53 -6.84
N ALA A 58 -12.80 11.37 -7.45
CA ALA A 58 -12.29 10.18 -6.78
C ALA A 58 -10.74 10.13 -6.76
N GLY A 59 -10.18 8.99 -6.34
CA GLY A 59 -8.74 8.73 -6.38
C GLY A 59 -7.96 9.01 -5.10
N PHE A 60 -8.65 9.35 -4.01
CA PHE A 60 -8.14 9.22 -2.65
C PHE A 60 -8.63 7.88 -2.04
N GLU A 61 -8.22 7.58 -0.80
CA GLU A 61 -8.61 6.38 -0.06
C GLU A 61 -10.14 6.21 -0.01
N PRO A 62 -10.71 5.15 -0.60
CA PRO A 62 -12.16 4.95 -0.63
C PRO A 62 -12.81 4.80 0.75
N LEU A 63 -12.07 4.31 1.75
CA LEU A 63 -12.53 4.12 3.13
C LEU A 63 -12.12 5.26 4.08
N LEU A 64 -11.81 6.44 3.54
CA LEU A 64 -11.27 7.55 4.33
C LEU A 64 -12.18 7.93 5.51
N ASP A 65 -13.50 7.87 5.28
CA ASP A 65 -14.50 8.20 6.30
C ASP A 65 -14.51 7.14 7.40
N GLU A 66 -14.60 5.87 7.02
CA GLU A 66 -14.61 4.76 7.97
C GLU A 66 -13.31 4.65 8.77
N LEU A 67 -12.18 5.08 8.21
CA LEU A 67 -10.88 5.11 8.89
C LEU A 67 -10.76 6.28 9.89
N LEU A 68 -11.22 7.47 9.51
CA LEU A 68 -11.00 8.68 10.31
C LEU A 68 -12.15 9.03 11.24
N GLU A 69 -13.41 8.88 10.82
CA GLU A 69 -14.59 9.28 11.61
C GLU A 69 -14.58 8.69 13.04
N PRO A 70 -14.20 7.41 13.27
CA PRO A 70 -14.20 6.85 14.62
C PRO A 70 -13.16 7.42 15.59
N VAL A 71 -12.13 8.11 15.07
CA VAL A 71 -10.95 8.51 15.87
C VAL A 71 -10.57 9.99 15.74
N LEU A 72 -11.14 10.70 14.77
CA LEU A 72 -10.74 12.08 14.44
C LEU A 72 -10.91 13.01 15.64
N ASP A 73 -12.10 13.07 16.26
CA ASP A 73 -12.34 13.99 17.37
C ASP A 73 -11.47 13.65 18.59
N ASP A 74 -11.34 12.36 18.92
CA ASP A 74 -10.47 11.86 20.00
C ASP A 74 -9.00 12.26 19.79
N CYS A 75 -8.48 12.13 18.57
CA CYS A 75 -7.11 12.55 18.24
C CYS A 75 -6.95 14.06 18.39
N LEU A 76 -7.87 14.83 17.80
CA LEU A 76 -7.82 16.29 17.80
C LEU A 76 -8.02 16.89 19.21
N ALA A 77 -8.81 16.26 20.07
CA ALA A 77 -9.03 16.70 21.45
C ALA A 77 -7.81 16.44 22.34
N ASN A 78 -6.97 15.47 21.99
CA ASN A 78 -5.78 15.07 22.75
C ASN A 78 -4.46 15.50 22.10
N GLY A 79 -4.50 16.30 21.02
CA GLY A 79 -3.32 16.79 20.35
C GLY A 79 -2.50 15.70 19.64
N ILE A 80 -3.15 14.61 19.23
CA ILE A 80 -2.54 13.53 18.45
C ILE A 80 -2.64 13.91 16.98
N ALA A 81 -1.52 14.22 16.35
CA ALA A 81 -1.49 14.53 14.92
C ALA A 81 -1.77 13.27 14.09
N ILE A 82 -2.57 13.41 13.03
CA ILE A 82 -2.86 12.34 12.09
C ILE A 82 -2.06 12.58 10.80
N LEU A 83 -1.33 11.57 10.34
CA LEU A 83 -0.64 11.62 9.05
C LEU A 83 -1.09 10.44 8.20
N GLY A 84 -1.35 10.67 6.92
CA GLY A 84 -1.62 9.57 6.02
C GLY A 84 -1.42 9.90 4.54
N ASN A 85 -1.02 8.87 3.80
CA ASN A 85 -0.91 8.90 2.35
C ASN A 85 -2.24 8.53 1.64
N PHE A 86 -3.35 8.66 2.37
CA PHE A 86 -4.70 8.45 1.88
C PHE A 86 -5.11 9.43 0.77
N GLY A 87 -4.31 10.47 0.50
CA GLY A 87 -4.47 11.32 -0.68
C GLY A 87 -4.27 10.56 -1.99
N ALA A 88 -3.44 9.51 -2.00
CA ALA A 88 -3.19 8.64 -3.14
C ALA A 88 -3.01 9.42 -4.47
N ALA A 89 -3.95 9.31 -5.41
CA ALA A 89 -3.93 10.03 -6.69
C ALA A 89 -4.66 11.39 -6.64
N ASN A 90 -5.39 11.70 -5.57
CA ASN A 90 -6.12 12.95 -5.38
C ASN A 90 -5.97 13.54 -3.95
N PRO A 91 -4.77 14.02 -3.55
CA PRO A 91 -4.56 14.59 -2.23
C PRO A 91 -5.46 15.80 -1.90
N ALA A 92 -5.79 16.63 -2.89
CA ALA A 92 -6.71 17.75 -2.70
C ALA A 92 -8.13 17.28 -2.36
N GLY A 93 -8.63 16.23 -3.03
CA GLY A 93 -9.93 15.62 -2.72
C GLY A 93 -9.97 15.02 -1.31
N ALA A 94 -8.88 14.36 -0.88
CA ALA A 94 -8.75 13.90 0.50
C ALA A 94 -8.78 15.04 1.51
N CYS A 95 -8.05 16.15 1.29
CA CYS A 95 -8.11 17.33 2.15
C CYS A 95 -9.52 17.88 2.28
N GLU A 96 -10.26 17.95 1.17
CA GLU A 96 -11.67 18.37 1.17
C GLU A 96 -12.54 17.45 2.02
N ARG A 97 -12.36 16.14 1.89
CA ARG A 97 -13.14 15.16 2.65
C ARG A 97 -12.82 15.20 4.15
N VAL A 98 -11.54 15.29 4.52
CA VAL A 98 -11.09 15.48 5.92
C VAL A 98 -11.72 16.75 6.51
N ARG A 99 -11.73 17.85 5.76
CA ARG A 99 -12.38 19.09 6.20
C ARG A 99 -13.87 18.89 6.46
N ALA A 100 -14.57 18.18 5.57
CA ALA A 100 -15.99 17.89 5.74
C ALA A 100 -16.27 17.01 6.98
N LEU A 101 -15.44 15.99 7.24
CA LEU A 101 -15.53 15.15 8.44
C LEU A 101 -15.34 15.98 9.72
N ALA A 102 -14.29 16.81 9.75
CA ALA A 102 -14.00 17.68 10.88
C ALA A 102 -15.14 18.69 11.14
N GLN A 103 -15.70 19.29 10.08
CA GLN A 103 -16.87 20.17 10.20
C GLN A 103 -18.09 19.43 10.77
N GLY A 104 -18.32 18.18 10.35
CA GLY A 104 -19.36 17.31 10.90
C GLY A 104 -19.18 17.03 12.40
N ALA A 105 -17.94 16.95 12.86
CA ALA A 105 -17.56 16.81 14.27
C ALA A 105 -17.51 18.15 15.04
N GLY A 106 -17.90 19.28 14.41
CA GLY A 106 -17.88 20.60 15.05
C GLY A 106 -16.50 21.28 15.11
N ARG A 107 -15.51 20.78 14.36
CA ARG A 107 -14.12 21.27 14.27
C ARG A 107 -13.86 22.00 12.95
N ALA A 108 -14.54 23.11 12.74
CA ALA A 108 -14.48 23.87 11.48
C ALA A 108 -13.14 24.60 11.25
N ASP A 109 -12.33 24.76 12.29
CA ASP A 109 -11.03 25.44 12.30
C ASP A 109 -9.83 24.49 12.16
N ILE A 110 -10.09 23.21 11.82
CA ILE A 110 -9.04 22.21 11.63
C ILE A 110 -7.97 22.69 10.64
N ARG A 111 -6.70 22.49 11.02
CA ARG A 111 -5.56 22.79 10.14
C ARG A 111 -5.14 21.52 9.42
N ILE A 112 -5.31 21.52 8.10
CA ILE A 112 -4.98 20.39 7.24
C ILE A 112 -3.73 20.73 6.44
N GLY A 113 -2.66 19.97 6.61
CA GLY A 113 -1.44 20.06 5.82
C GLY A 113 -1.58 19.26 4.53
N HIS A 114 -1.34 19.89 3.39
CA HIS A 114 -1.39 19.29 2.07
C HIS A 114 0.02 19.19 1.50
N VAL A 115 0.53 17.96 1.41
CA VAL A 115 1.85 17.65 0.82
C VAL A 115 1.71 17.44 -0.69
N GLN A 116 2.62 18.07 -1.44
CA GLN A 116 2.61 18.13 -2.89
C GLN A 116 4.00 17.85 -3.47
N GLY A 117 4.05 17.50 -4.76
CA GLY A 117 5.30 17.36 -5.52
C GLY A 117 5.68 15.93 -5.90
N ASP A 118 4.86 14.94 -5.56
CA ASP A 118 5.10 13.54 -5.89
C ASP A 118 4.81 13.23 -7.38
N ASP A 119 3.74 13.78 -7.98
CA ASP A 119 3.44 13.61 -9.42
C ASP A 119 4.34 14.49 -10.31
N ILE A 120 5.37 13.88 -10.91
CA ILE A 120 6.33 14.54 -11.82
C ILE A 120 5.99 14.36 -13.30
N ARG A 121 4.82 13.81 -13.64
CA ARG A 121 4.42 13.47 -15.01
C ARG A 121 4.60 14.61 -16.02
N SER A 122 4.31 15.86 -15.64
CA SER A 122 4.46 17.03 -16.51
C SER A 122 5.91 17.37 -16.89
N ARG A 123 6.88 16.85 -16.14
CA ARG A 123 8.32 17.09 -16.32
C ARG A 123 9.09 15.84 -16.71
N LEU A 124 8.45 14.67 -16.74
CA LEU A 124 9.10 13.37 -16.90
C LEU A 124 9.99 13.29 -18.15
N SER A 125 9.58 13.87 -19.27
CA SER A 125 10.35 13.88 -20.53
C SER A 125 11.60 14.75 -20.52
N ARG A 126 11.78 15.58 -19.47
CA ARG A 126 12.92 16.50 -19.29
C ARG A 126 13.85 16.08 -18.15
N ILE A 127 13.52 15.00 -17.45
CA ILE A 127 14.23 14.51 -16.27
C ILE A 127 15.09 13.31 -16.66
N ASP A 128 16.27 13.19 -16.05
CA ASP A 128 17.13 12.02 -16.20
C ASP A 128 16.52 10.82 -15.48
N LEU A 129 15.83 9.97 -16.26
CA LEU A 129 15.12 8.80 -15.78
C LEU A 129 15.98 7.54 -15.92
N GLN A 130 16.41 6.98 -14.79
CA GLN A 130 17.14 5.71 -14.76
C GLN A 130 16.17 4.56 -14.47
N ARG A 131 16.21 3.49 -15.27
CA ARG A 131 15.41 2.29 -15.01
C ARG A 131 15.90 1.56 -13.76
N TRP A 132 14.98 1.10 -12.91
CA TRP A 132 15.31 0.25 -11.76
C TRP A 132 15.82 -1.12 -12.23
N GLU A 133 16.77 -1.72 -11.51
CA GLU A 133 17.44 -2.97 -11.95
C GLU A 133 16.48 -4.15 -12.10
N GLY A 134 15.39 -4.18 -11.31
CA GLY A 134 14.35 -5.22 -11.40
C GLY A 134 13.41 -5.09 -12.61
N GLU A 135 13.50 -4.01 -13.38
CA GLU A 135 12.60 -3.76 -14.51
C GLU A 135 13.23 -4.22 -15.84
N SER A 136 12.48 -5.04 -16.57
CA SER A 136 12.90 -5.59 -17.87
C SER A 136 12.13 -5.03 -19.06
N GLY A 137 10.99 -4.38 -18.82
CA GLY A 137 10.16 -3.78 -19.86
C GLY A 137 10.75 -2.50 -20.45
N GLU A 138 10.37 -2.21 -21.69
CA GLU A 138 10.51 -0.87 -22.27
C GLU A 138 9.36 0.02 -21.79
N MET A 139 9.62 1.32 -21.58
CA MET A 139 8.54 2.27 -21.29
C MET A 139 7.63 2.38 -22.52
N PRO A 140 6.30 2.27 -22.33
CA PRO A 140 5.35 2.74 -23.33
C PRO A 140 5.55 4.23 -23.65
N GLY A 141 5.05 4.68 -24.79
CA GLY A 141 5.08 6.10 -25.18
C GLY A 141 4.31 7.01 -24.22
N GLU A 142 4.57 8.32 -24.30
CA GLU A 142 3.95 9.33 -23.43
C GLU A 142 2.41 9.31 -23.49
N GLU A 143 1.83 8.90 -24.62
CA GLU A 143 0.38 8.79 -24.79
C GLU A 143 -0.28 7.74 -23.87
N ALA A 144 0.50 6.78 -23.38
CA ALA A 144 0.03 5.75 -22.45
C ALA A 144 0.28 6.12 -20.98
N LEU A 145 1.01 7.21 -20.70
CA LEU A 145 1.41 7.64 -19.37
C LEU A 145 0.20 8.13 -18.57
N ILE A 146 -0.05 7.47 -17.44
CA ILE A 146 -1.13 7.82 -16.50
C ILE A 146 -0.58 8.68 -15.38
N SER A 147 0.53 8.28 -14.75
CA SER A 147 1.14 9.00 -13.64
C SER A 147 2.63 8.69 -13.52
N ALA A 148 3.37 9.56 -12.83
CA ALA A 148 4.74 9.30 -12.40
C ALA A 148 4.92 9.85 -10.99
N ASN A 149 4.78 8.99 -9.98
CA ASN A 149 4.78 9.41 -8.57
C ASN A 149 6.10 9.02 -7.89
N VAL A 150 6.80 10.03 -7.37
CA VAL A 150 8.05 9.87 -6.62
C VAL A 150 7.76 9.45 -5.18
N TYR A 151 8.60 8.60 -4.62
CA TYR A 151 8.58 8.23 -3.20
C TYR A 151 9.24 9.37 -2.42
N LEU A 152 8.44 10.37 -2.07
CA LEU A 152 8.91 11.50 -1.28
C LEU A 152 9.37 11.05 0.12
N GLY A 153 10.35 11.77 0.67
CA GLY A 153 10.82 11.59 2.03
C GLY A 153 9.99 12.36 3.07
N ALA A 154 10.50 12.42 4.30
CA ALA A 154 9.84 13.02 5.45
C ALA A 154 9.81 14.56 5.42
N ALA A 155 10.70 15.22 4.67
CA ALA A 155 10.85 16.67 4.67
C ALA A 155 9.54 17.48 4.46
N PRO A 156 8.74 17.25 3.41
CA PRO A 156 7.48 17.98 3.24
C PRO A 156 6.43 17.63 4.31
N LEU A 157 6.46 16.44 4.89
CA LEU A 157 5.59 16.07 6.01
C LEU A 157 5.97 16.85 7.29
N VAL A 158 7.28 17.02 7.55
CA VAL A 158 7.79 17.86 8.63
C VAL A 158 7.41 19.33 8.42
N GLU A 159 7.46 19.84 7.17
CA GLU A 159 6.99 21.19 6.84
C GLU A 159 5.50 21.35 7.16
N ALA A 160 4.66 20.37 6.80
CA ALA A 160 3.23 20.38 7.13
C ALA A 160 2.98 20.45 8.65
N LEU A 161 3.71 19.65 9.43
CA LEU A 161 3.64 19.68 10.90
C LEU A 161 4.12 21.02 11.47
N ALA A 162 5.18 21.61 10.91
CA ALA A 162 5.70 22.92 11.32
C ALA A 162 4.73 24.08 11.02
N LEU A 163 3.87 23.94 10.00
CA LEU A 163 2.73 24.84 9.76
C LEU A 163 1.59 24.66 10.77
N GLY A 164 1.72 23.67 11.67
CA GLY A 164 0.74 23.34 12.69
C GLY A 164 -0.43 22.50 12.18
N ALA A 165 -0.24 21.74 11.11
CA ALA A 165 -1.26 20.79 10.66
C ALA A 165 -1.60 19.77 11.75
N GLU A 166 -2.90 19.59 12.00
CA GLU A 166 -3.45 18.55 12.87
C GLU A 166 -3.69 17.25 12.09
N VAL A 167 -3.99 17.38 10.80
CA VAL A 167 -4.07 16.27 9.85
C VAL A 167 -3.17 16.58 8.64
N VAL A 168 -2.23 15.70 8.33
CA VAL A 168 -1.36 15.81 7.15
C VAL A 168 -1.82 14.80 6.11
N VAL A 169 -2.12 15.31 4.92
CA VAL A 169 -2.56 14.56 3.76
C VAL A 169 -1.47 14.57 2.71
N THR A 170 -1.07 13.40 2.23
CA THR A 170 -0.08 13.26 1.16
C THR A 170 -0.53 12.27 0.09
N GLY A 171 0.11 12.35 -1.08
CA GLY A 171 0.08 11.33 -2.12
C GLY A 171 1.17 10.28 -1.88
N ARG A 172 2.03 10.01 -2.87
CA ARG A 172 3.14 9.06 -2.67
C ARG A 172 4.25 9.66 -1.80
N VAL A 173 4.52 8.96 -0.71
CA VAL A 173 5.72 9.08 0.13
C VAL A 173 6.31 7.68 0.28
N ALA A 174 7.54 7.54 0.77
CA ALA A 174 7.94 6.26 1.31
C ALA A 174 7.21 6.00 2.62
N ASP A 175 6.75 4.77 2.78
CA ASP A 175 5.95 4.28 3.88
C ASP A 175 6.57 4.62 5.26
N PRO A 176 7.87 4.39 5.51
CA PRO A 176 8.48 4.76 6.79
C PRO A 176 8.64 6.28 6.98
N SER A 177 8.61 7.09 5.91
CA SER A 177 8.72 8.55 6.00
C SER A 177 7.50 9.18 6.69
N LEU A 178 6.32 8.54 6.62
CA LEU A 178 5.14 8.95 7.39
C LEU A 178 5.44 8.96 8.89
N PHE A 179 6.14 7.93 9.38
CA PHE A 179 6.50 7.72 10.78
C PHE A 179 7.73 8.52 11.22
N LEU A 180 8.68 8.71 10.30
CA LEU A 180 9.87 9.52 10.58
C LEU A 180 9.53 11.00 10.78
N ALA A 181 8.59 11.55 10.00
CA ALA A 181 8.23 12.97 10.04
C ALA A 181 7.83 13.51 11.44
N PRO A 182 6.91 12.88 12.20
CA PRO A 182 6.56 13.35 13.54
C PRO A 182 7.74 13.27 14.53
N LEU A 183 8.64 12.28 14.39
CA LEU A 183 9.86 12.19 15.21
C LEU A 183 10.82 13.35 14.91
N MET A 184 11.08 13.61 13.63
CA MET A 184 11.91 14.72 13.17
C MET A 184 11.37 16.06 13.67
N HIS A 185 10.06 16.27 13.57
CA HIS A 185 9.40 17.48 14.05
C HIS A 185 9.50 17.62 15.57
N TYR A 186 9.21 16.55 16.31
CA TYR A 186 9.14 16.57 17.77
C TYR A 186 10.50 16.70 18.45
N PHE A 187 11.47 15.86 18.05
CA PHE A 187 12.82 15.86 18.65
C PHE A 187 13.77 16.86 18.00
N SER A 188 13.37 17.51 16.90
CA SER A 188 14.23 18.44 16.14
C SER A 188 15.56 17.80 15.74
N TRP A 189 15.53 16.52 15.36
CA TRP A 189 16.71 15.81 14.87
C TRP A 189 17.29 16.50 13.63
N ALA A 190 18.61 16.50 13.53
CA ALA A 190 19.29 17.07 12.38
C ALA A 190 19.16 16.16 11.16
N TRP A 191 19.04 16.75 9.96
CA TRP A 191 18.93 16.00 8.68
C TRP A 191 20.22 15.28 8.26
N ASP A 192 21.33 15.56 8.94
CA ASP A 192 22.61 14.85 8.80
C ASP A 192 22.90 13.90 9.99
N ASP A 193 21.96 13.74 10.92
CA ASP A 193 22.03 12.72 11.97
C ASP A 193 21.49 11.38 11.47
N TRP A 194 22.30 10.70 10.66
CA TRP A 194 21.87 9.52 9.93
C TRP A 194 21.44 8.37 10.84
N ASP A 195 22.05 8.22 12.01
CA ASP A 195 21.70 7.13 12.93
C ASP A 195 20.29 7.34 13.51
N ARG A 196 19.93 8.57 13.87
CA ARG A 196 18.58 8.90 14.32
C ARG A 196 17.55 8.83 13.20
N LEU A 197 17.89 9.32 12.00
CA LEU A 197 17.05 9.16 10.81
C LEU A 197 16.78 7.68 10.50
N ALA A 198 17.81 6.83 10.60
CA ALA A 198 17.69 5.39 10.39
C ALA A 198 16.84 4.73 11.48
N ALA A 199 17.02 5.10 12.74
CA ALA A 199 16.17 4.63 13.83
C ALA A 199 14.70 5.01 13.62
N GLY A 200 14.40 6.26 13.29
CA GLY A 200 13.03 6.71 12.99
C GLY A 200 12.44 6.05 11.73
N THR A 201 13.26 5.83 10.71
CA THR A 201 12.87 5.07 9.51
C THR A 201 12.48 3.64 9.87
N MET A 202 13.25 2.98 10.74
CA MET A 202 12.93 1.62 11.18
C MET A 202 11.77 1.55 12.16
N ALA A 203 11.54 2.58 12.96
CA ALA A 203 10.28 2.72 13.70
C ALA A 203 9.09 2.73 12.73
N GLY A 204 9.24 3.43 11.60
CA GLY A 204 8.26 3.41 10.52
C GLY A 204 8.07 2.07 9.86
N HIS A 205 9.16 1.44 9.46
CA HIS A 205 9.13 0.11 8.81
C HIS A 205 8.53 -0.99 9.72
N LEU A 206 8.69 -0.85 11.04
CA LEU A 206 8.04 -1.75 12.00
C LEU A 206 6.57 -1.39 12.25
N GLY A 207 6.16 -0.15 12.00
CA GLY A 207 4.80 0.35 12.17
C GLY A 207 3.92 0.29 10.91
N GLU A 208 4.53 0.20 9.73
CA GLU A 208 3.84 -0.02 8.45
C GLU A 208 3.34 -1.47 8.32
N CYS A 209 2.54 -1.75 7.29
CA CYS A 209 1.84 -3.04 7.11
C CYS A 209 0.91 -3.43 8.28
N GLY A 210 0.65 -2.51 9.21
CA GLY A 210 -0.35 -2.64 10.26
C GLY A 210 -0.02 -3.75 11.24
N SER A 211 -0.89 -4.76 11.33
CA SER A 211 -0.77 -5.84 12.32
C SER A 211 0.36 -6.85 12.07
N GLN A 212 1.21 -6.66 11.05
CA GLN A 212 2.23 -7.66 10.71
C GLN A 212 3.21 -7.93 11.86
N VAL A 213 3.73 -6.86 12.46
CA VAL A 213 4.66 -6.91 13.60
C VAL A 213 4.01 -7.46 14.88
N SER A 214 2.68 -7.59 14.91
CA SER A 214 1.89 -8.09 16.03
C SER A 214 1.15 -9.41 15.73
N GLY A 215 1.52 -10.10 14.65
CA GLY A 215 1.07 -11.46 14.35
C GLY A 215 0.13 -11.60 13.16
N GLY A 216 -0.38 -10.51 12.59
CA GLY A 216 -1.01 -10.49 11.27
C GLY A 216 0.00 -10.90 10.19
N TYR A 217 -0.42 -11.59 9.12
CA TYR A 217 0.46 -12.10 8.05
C TYR A 217 1.64 -13.03 8.48
N PHE A 218 1.92 -13.14 9.77
CA PHE A 218 2.92 -13.98 10.42
C PHE A 218 2.34 -15.34 10.83
N ALA A 219 1.06 -15.37 11.24
CA ALA A 219 0.42 -16.57 11.77
C ALA A 219 0.45 -17.75 10.78
N ASP A 220 0.97 -18.90 11.24
CA ASP A 220 1.05 -20.15 10.49
C ASP A 220 0.64 -21.32 11.42
N PRO A 221 -0.59 -21.85 11.32
CA PRO A 221 -1.14 -22.79 12.29
C PRO A 221 -0.25 -24.01 12.57
N GLY A 222 0.11 -24.20 13.84
CA GLY A 222 0.98 -25.29 14.31
C GLY A 222 2.49 -25.02 14.19
N LEU A 223 2.90 -23.87 13.62
CA LEU A 223 4.30 -23.44 13.51
C LEU A 223 4.54 -22.06 14.15
N LYS A 224 3.65 -21.12 13.85
CA LYS A 224 3.65 -19.73 14.35
C LYS A 224 2.24 -19.41 14.85
N ASP A 225 1.86 -20.01 15.97
CA ASP A 225 0.53 -19.81 16.54
C ASP A 225 0.39 -18.40 17.14
N VAL A 226 -0.66 -17.69 16.72
CA VAL A 226 -0.97 -16.33 17.17
C VAL A 226 -2.34 -16.31 17.85
N PRO A 227 -2.44 -15.82 19.11
CA PRO A 227 -3.71 -15.80 19.83
C PRO A 227 -4.67 -14.74 19.28
N ASP A 228 -5.97 -15.02 19.34
CA ASP A 228 -7.05 -14.05 19.11
C ASP A 228 -6.91 -13.21 17.83
N LEU A 229 -6.44 -13.82 16.74
CA LEU A 229 -6.14 -13.11 15.47
C LEU A 229 -7.34 -12.34 14.89
N ALA A 230 -8.57 -12.73 15.22
CA ALA A 230 -9.80 -12.03 14.83
C ALA A 230 -9.88 -10.59 15.38
N THR A 231 -9.13 -10.26 16.44
CA THR A 231 -9.06 -8.92 17.05
C THR A 231 -7.61 -8.46 17.21
N VAL A 232 -6.74 -8.87 16.28
CA VAL A 232 -5.30 -8.53 16.28
C VAL A 232 -5.07 -7.03 16.47
N GLY A 233 -4.20 -6.68 17.44
CA GLY A 233 -3.87 -5.29 17.74
C GLY A 233 -2.85 -4.71 16.79
N TYR A 234 -3.01 -3.45 16.40
CA TYR A 234 -2.04 -2.73 15.58
C TYR A 234 -0.92 -2.14 16.45
N PRO A 235 0.30 -1.99 15.92
CA PRO A 235 1.44 -1.62 16.74
C PRO A 235 1.39 -0.17 17.22
N ILE A 236 1.98 0.03 18.38
CA ILE A 236 2.47 1.30 18.88
C ILE A 236 3.98 1.18 19.01
N ILE A 237 4.72 2.12 18.42
CA ILE A 237 6.17 2.20 18.54
C ILE A 237 6.52 3.32 19.51
N GLU A 238 7.19 2.96 20.60
CA GLU A 238 7.79 3.90 21.56
C GLU A 238 9.17 4.30 21.04
N VAL A 239 9.42 5.60 20.87
CA VAL A 239 10.69 6.14 20.38
C VAL A 239 11.24 7.15 21.37
N GLU A 240 12.49 6.98 21.79
CA GLU A 240 13.21 7.96 22.59
C GLU A 240 14.02 8.93 21.72
N GLU A 241 14.41 10.06 22.30
CA GLU A 241 15.19 11.11 21.63
C GLU A 241 16.56 10.63 21.08
N ASP A 242 17.12 9.57 21.65
CA ASP A 242 18.36 8.94 21.19
C ASP A 242 18.15 7.93 20.05
N GLY A 243 16.90 7.69 19.62
CA GLY A 243 16.53 6.72 18.60
C GLY A 243 16.30 5.31 19.14
N SER A 244 16.31 5.08 20.46
CA SER A 244 15.93 3.78 21.02
C SER A 244 14.45 3.48 20.77
N LEU A 245 14.15 2.24 20.35
CA LEU A 245 12.81 1.84 19.91
C LEU A 245 12.26 0.67 20.74
N VAL A 246 10.98 0.72 21.10
CA VAL A 246 10.24 -0.43 21.63
C VAL A 246 8.94 -0.61 20.84
N VAL A 247 8.74 -1.82 20.30
CA VAL A 247 7.50 -2.22 19.65
C VAL A 247 6.55 -2.78 20.72
N THR A 248 5.30 -2.34 20.70
CA THR A 248 4.23 -2.85 21.56
C THR A 248 2.89 -2.82 20.81
N LYS A 249 1.82 -3.34 21.42
CA LYS A 249 0.43 -3.17 20.96
C LYS A 249 -0.51 -2.73 22.09
N PRO A 250 -1.71 -2.22 21.79
CA PRO A 250 -2.72 -1.91 22.80
C PRO A 250 -3.10 -3.12 23.66
N PRO A 251 -3.25 -2.96 24.99
CA PRO A 251 -3.69 -4.04 25.86
C PRO A 251 -5.13 -4.47 25.53
N GLY A 252 -5.45 -5.75 25.72
CA GLY A 252 -6.78 -6.31 25.47
C GLY A 252 -7.11 -6.60 24.00
N THR A 253 -6.17 -6.33 23.08
CA THR A 253 -6.24 -6.76 21.67
C THR A 253 -5.55 -8.12 21.48
N GLY A 254 -5.97 -8.85 20.44
CA GLY A 254 -5.34 -10.10 20.04
C GLY A 254 -3.95 -9.90 19.42
N GLY A 255 -3.37 -10.98 18.91
CA GLY A 255 -2.00 -10.96 18.40
C GLY A 255 -0.95 -11.11 19.49
N CYS A 256 0.32 -11.02 19.10
CA CYS A 256 1.46 -11.00 20.00
C CYS A 256 2.61 -10.17 19.42
N VAL A 257 3.35 -9.46 20.26
CA VAL A 257 4.61 -8.79 19.87
C VAL A 257 5.76 -9.55 20.50
N THR A 258 6.54 -10.24 19.67
CA THR A 258 7.64 -11.12 20.09
C THR A 258 8.89 -10.84 19.29
N GLU A 259 10.04 -11.40 19.68
CA GLU A 259 11.25 -11.29 18.86
C GLU A 259 11.04 -11.80 17.43
N HIS A 260 10.21 -12.83 17.24
CA HIS A 260 9.97 -13.42 15.93
C HIS A 260 9.14 -12.49 15.03
N THR A 261 8.04 -11.94 15.54
CA THR A 261 7.20 -11.03 14.75
C THR A 261 7.96 -9.75 14.38
N VAL A 262 8.76 -9.23 15.31
CA VAL A 262 9.60 -8.04 15.06
C VAL A 262 10.71 -8.34 14.06
N LYS A 263 11.43 -9.46 14.16
CA LYS A 263 12.49 -9.82 13.20
C LYS A 263 11.93 -10.09 11.80
N GLU A 264 10.74 -10.69 11.69
CA GLU A 264 10.10 -10.95 10.41
C GLU A 264 9.69 -9.64 9.71
N GLN A 265 9.06 -8.71 10.46
CA GLN A 265 8.77 -7.39 9.92
C GLN A 265 10.05 -6.61 9.58
N LEU A 266 11.06 -6.64 10.45
CA LEU A 266 12.32 -5.90 10.23
C LEU A 266 13.04 -6.29 8.93
N LEU A 267 12.87 -7.53 8.47
CA LEU A 267 13.49 -8.06 7.25
C LEU A 267 12.52 -8.09 6.05
N TYR A 268 11.27 -7.71 6.26
CA TYR A 268 10.22 -7.75 5.24
C TYR A 268 10.53 -6.72 4.15
N GLU A 269 10.47 -7.12 2.88
CA GLU A 269 10.77 -6.26 1.71
C GLU A 269 12.15 -5.56 1.72
N VAL A 270 13.08 -6.01 2.58
CA VAL A 270 14.46 -5.52 2.62
C VAL A 270 15.33 -6.33 1.65
N HIS A 271 15.81 -5.68 0.59
CA HIS A 271 16.67 -6.32 -0.41
C HIS A 271 18.10 -6.54 0.08
N ASP A 272 18.77 -5.48 0.56
CA ASP A 272 20.11 -5.51 1.14
C ASP A 272 20.05 -5.00 2.59
N PRO A 273 20.13 -5.88 3.61
CA PRO A 273 20.12 -5.46 5.00
C PRO A 273 21.28 -4.53 5.39
N GLY A 274 22.40 -4.54 4.68
CA GLY A 274 23.52 -3.61 4.94
C GLY A 274 23.35 -2.24 4.29
N GLY A 275 22.37 -2.08 3.40
CA GLY A 275 22.18 -0.90 2.57
C GLY A 275 20.75 -0.71 2.11
N TYR A 276 19.80 -0.80 3.03
CA TYR A 276 18.40 -0.61 2.73
C TYR A 276 18.13 0.85 2.35
N LEU A 277 17.78 1.08 1.09
CA LEU A 277 17.61 2.41 0.51
C LEU A 277 16.21 2.96 0.83
N THR A 278 16.16 4.07 1.57
CA THR A 278 14.94 4.87 1.75
C THR A 278 15.20 6.31 1.29
N PRO A 279 14.17 7.14 1.02
CA PRO A 279 14.38 8.48 0.51
C PRO A 279 15.03 9.41 1.53
N ASP A 280 15.02 9.09 2.81
CA ASP A 280 15.56 9.95 3.88
C ASP A 280 16.95 9.54 4.35
N VAL A 281 17.29 8.25 4.25
CA VAL A 281 18.54 7.69 4.78
C VAL A 281 18.80 6.31 4.16
N ILE A 282 20.05 5.89 4.08
CA ILE A 282 20.37 4.48 3.78
C ILE A 282 20.56 3.76 5.11
N VAL A 283 19.72 2.78 5.40
CA VAL A 283 19.72 2.03 6.67
C VAL A 283 20.66 0.83 6.60
N ASP A 284 21.44 0.64 7.67
CA ASP A 284 22.25 -0.55 7.90
C ASP A 284 21.69 -1.32 9.12
N LEU A 285 21.19 -2.53 8.84
CA LEU A 285 20.61 -3.46 9.81
C LEU A 285 21.62 -4.50 10.31
N SER A 286 22.86 -4.51 9.83
CA SER A 286 23.86 -5.55 10.15
C SER A 286 24.22 -5.62 11.63
N GLY A 287 24.09 -4.51 12.36
CA GLY A 287 24.33 -4.40 13.80
C GLY A 287 23.09 -4.51 14.68
N VAL A 288 21.90 -4.74 14.10
CA VAL A 288 20.64 -4.64 14.83
C VAL A 288 20.47 -5.78 15.82
N ARG A 289 19.94 -5.44 16.99
CA ARG A 289 19.55 -6.36 18.05
C ARG A 289 18.08 -6.20 18.35
N VAL A 290 17.38 -7.32 18.40
CA VAL A 290 15.96 -7.44 18.74
C VAL A 290 15.85 -8.38 19.93
N TYR A 291 15.25 -7.93 21.03
CA TYR A 291 15.07 -8.75 22.22
C TYR A 291 13.81 -8.37 23.01
N GLU A 292 13.16 -9.37 23.59
CA GLU A 292 11.99 -9.17 24.45
C GLU A 292 12.37 -8.51 25.78
N ILE A 293 11.60 -7.48 26.17
CA ILE A 293 11.76 -6.79 27.46
C ILE A 293 10.51 -6.91 28.36
N GLY A 294 9.48 -7.59 27.87
CA GLY A 294 8.26 -7.91 28.60
C GLY A 294 7.19 -8.50 27.68
N PRO A 295 6.03 -8.89 28.23
CA PRO A 295 4.90 -9.35 27.44
C PRO A 295 4.49 -8.29 26.42
N ASP A 296 4.39 -8.66 25.15
CA ASP A 296 4.09 -7.76 24.02
C ASP A 296 5.00 -6.54 23.92
N ARG A 297 6.25 -6.61 24.43
CA ARG A 297 7.20 -5.50 24.37
C ARG A 297 8.58 -5.97 23.94
N VAL A 298 9.02 -5.48 22.78
CA VAL A 298 10.28 -5.88 22.15
C VAL A 298 11.12 -4.65 21.85
N ALA A 299 12.34 -4.62 22.37
CA ALA A 299 13.29 -3.54 22.11
C ALA A 299 14.08 -3.81 20.83
N VAL A 300 14.32 -2.75 20.06
CA VAL A 300 15.16 -2.77 18.85
C VAL A 300 16.24 -1.70 18.99
N SER A 301 17.50 -2.09 18.74
CA SER A 301 18.67 -1.22 18.89
C SER A 301 19.76 -1.57 17.89
N GLY A 302 20.78 -0.71 17.76
CA GLY A 302 21.93 -0.97 16.88
C GLY A 302 21.68 -0.67 15.40
N ILE A 303 20.60 0.05 15.09
CA ILE A 303 20.29 0.56 13.75
C ILE A 303 21.28 1.71 13.44
N ARG A 304 21.86 1.70 12.24
CA ARG A 304 22.79 2.74 11.77
C ARG A 304 22.34 3.32 10.44
N GLY A 305 22.76 4.55 10.18
CA GLY A 305 22.42 5.26 8.95
C GLY A 305 23.63 5.73 8.16
N ARG A 306 23.40 5.93 6.87
CA ARG A 306 24.32 6.57 5.92
C ARG A 306 23.56 7.65 5.13
N PRO A 307 24.26 8.59 4.47
CA PRO A 307 23.62 9.65 3.69
C PRO A 307 22.51 9.12 2.77
N ALA A 308 21.43 9.89 2.65
CA ALA A 308 20.31 9.57 1.77
C ALA A 308 20.80 9.35 0.31
N PRO A 309 20.13 8.49 -0.47
CA PRO A 309 20.49 8.26 -1.86
C PRO A 309 20.30 9.53 -2.71
N GLU A 310 21.15 9.71 -3.72
CA GLU A 310 21.05 10.82 -4.69
C GLU A 310 19.81 10.71 -5.57
N ARG A 311 19.33 9.49 -5.80
CA ARG A 311 18.15 9.20 -6.62
C ARG A 311 16.99 8.65 -5.79
N LEU A 312 15.77 8.99 -6.22
CA LEU A 312 14.52 8.59 -5.59
C LEU A 312 13.75 7.61 -6.48
N LYS A 313 13.17 6.58 -5.86
CA LYS A 313 12.24 5.65 -6.52
C LYS A 313 11.02 6.43 -7.03
N THR A 314 10.61 6.12 -8.24
CA THR A 314 9.45 6.70 -8.92
C THR A 314 8.65 5.57 -9.53
N THR A 315 7.39 5.44 -9.14
CA THR A 315 6.45 4.50 -9.79
C THR A 315 5.77 5.22 -10.93
N VAL A 316 5.94 4.68 -12.14
CA VAL A 316 5.31 5.20 -13.35
C VAL A 316 4.20 4.25 -13.78
N CYS A 317 3.00 4.79 -13.94
CA CYS A 317 1.80 4.05 -14.32
C CYS A 317 1.45 4.29 -15.78
N TYR A 318 1.08 3.23 -16.51
CA TYR A 318 0.69 3.30 -17.91
C TYR A 318 -0.58 2.50 -18.19
N ALA A 319 -1.28 2.86 -19.27
CA ALA A 319 -2.42 2.09 -19.76
C ALA A 319 -1.99 0.67 -20.20
N GLY A 320 -2.53 -0.35 -19.54
CA GLY A 320 -2.18 -1.76 -19.75
C GLY A 320 -3.23 -2.55 -20.55
N GLY A 321 -4.21 -1.89 -21.17
CA GLY A 321 -5.35 -2.54 -21.84
C GLY A 321 -6.44 -2.96 -20.85
N TRP A 322 -6.99 -4.16 -21.04
CA TRP A 322 -8.08 -4.73 -20.25
C TRP A 322 -7.74 -6.12 -19.75
N GLN A 323 -8.25 -6.44 -18.57
CA GLN A 323 -8.22 -7.79 -18.01
C GLN A 323 -9.61 -8.19 -17.55
N GLY A 324 -9.89 -9.49 -17.57
CA GLY A 324 -11.16 -10.04 -17.11
C GLY A 324 -11.00 -11.40 -16.51
N GLU A 325 -11.91 -11.72 -15.61
CA GLU A 325 -12.00 -13.01 -14.95
C GLU A 325 -13.44 -13.49 -15.03
N ALA A 326 -13.61 -14.76 -15.34
CA ALA A 326 -14.89 -15.42 -15.27
C ALA A 326 -14.72 -16.82 -14.68
N GLU A 327 -15.71 -17.28 -13.92
CA GLU A 327 -15.61 -18.53 -13.18
C GLU A 327 -16.94 -19.30 -13.21
N ILE A 328 -16.89 -20.63 -13.23
CA ILE A 328 -18.04 -21.52 -13.13
C ILE A 328 -17.71 -22.74 -12.25
N SER A 329 -18.65 -23.13 -11.39
CA SER A 329 -18.49 -24.25 -10.46
C SER A 329 -19.17 -25.53 -10.96
N TYR A 330 -18.56 -26.67 -10.67
CA TYR A 330 -19.09 -28.02 -10.88
C TYR A 330 -18.89 -28.83 -9.60
N ALA A 331 -19.96 -29.45 -9.11
CA ALA A 331 -19.92 -30.26 -7.89
C ALA A 331 -20.59 -31.63 -8.06
N GLY A 332 -20.19 -32.56 -7.21
CA GLY A 332 -20.74 -33.92 -7.14
C GLY A 332 -20.02 -34.93 -8.04
N PRO A 333 -20.69 -36.04 -8.40
CA PRO A 333 -20.10 -37.06 -9.25
C PRO A 333 -19.61 -36.49 -10.58
N ASN A 334 -18.46 -36.95 -11.03
CA ASN A 334 -17.88 -36.57 -12.33
C ASN A 334 -17.69 -35.05 -12.51
N ALA A 335 -17.52 -34.30 -11.41
CA ALA A 335 -17.36 -32.84 -11.44
C ALA A 335 -16.05 -32.42 -12.09
N PHE A 336 -14.97 -33.17 -11.87
CA PHE A 336 -13.67 -32.87 -12.47
C PHE A 336 -13.71 -32.96 -14.00
N ALA A 337 -14.24 -34.07 -14.54
CA ALA A 337 -14.36 -34.25 -15.98
C ALA A 337 -15.25 -33.18 -16.63
N ARG A 338 -16.30 -32.72 -15.93
CA ARG A 338 -17.11 -31.59 -16.39
C ARG A 338 -16.34 -30.27 -16.39
N ALA A 339 -15.53 -30.00 -15.37
CA ALA A 339 -14.67 -28.81 -15.35
C ALA A 339 -13.61 -28.85 -16.46
N GLN A 340 -13.04 -30.03 -16.75
CA GLN A 340 -12.11 -30.22 -17.87
C GLN A 340 -12.81 -29.99 -19.22
N LEU A 341 -13.97 -30.60 -19.44
CA LEU A 341 -14.75 -30.40 -20.66
C LEU A 341 -15.14 -28.93 -20.85
N ALA A 342 -15.49 -28.23 -19.77
CA ALA A 342 -15.77 -26.79 -19.82
C ALA A 342 -14.54 -25.98 -20.26
N ALA A 343 -13.35 -26.30 -19.73
CA ALA A 343 -12.11 -25.64 -20.13
C ALA A 343 -11.76 -25.93 -21.60
N GLU A 344 -11.94 -27.17 -22.06
CA GLU A 344 -11.74 -27.57 -23.46
C GLU A 344 -12.68 -26.83 -24.41
N VAL A 345 -13.99 -26.79 -24.09
CA VAL A 345 -14.98 -26.04 -24.86
C VAL A 345 -14.61 -24.57 -24.96
N LEU A 346 -14.13 -23.96 -23.86
CA LEU A 346 -13.70 -22.56 -23.90
C LEU A 346 -12.44 -22.37 -24.74
N ARG A 347 -11.41 -23.22 -24.58
CA ARG A 347 -10.20 -23.15 -25.41
C ARG A 347 -10.55 -23.21 -26.89
N GLU A 348 -11.41 -24.15 -27.28
CA GLU A 348 -11.87 -24.29 -28.67
C GLU A 348 -12.61 -23.03 -29.13
N ARG A 349 -13.61 -22.57 -28.37
CA ARG A 349 -14.41 -21.38 -28.74
C ARG A 349 -13.57 -20.13 -28.90
N LEU A 350 -12.60 -19.91 -28.02
CA LEU A 350 -11.74 -18.72 -28.10
C LEU A 350 -10.93 -18.68 -29.40
N THR A 351 -10.59 -19.83 -30.02
CA THR A 351 -9.86 -19.84 -31.30
C THR A 351 -10.62 -19.23 -32.48
N PHE A 352 -11.96 -19.23 -32.45
CA PHE A 352 -12.80 -18.72 -33.56
C PHE A 352 -13.76 -17.60 -33.13
N ARG A 353 -13.81 -17.25 -31.83
CA ARG A 353 -14.65 -16.16 -31.28
C ARG A 353 -13.83 -14.97 -30.80
N ALA A 354 -12.52 -15.13 -30.62
CA ALA A 354 -11.61 -14.10 -30.16
C ALA A 354 -10.36 -14.05 -31.08
N PRO A 355 -9.64 -12.91 -31.10
CA PRO A 355 -8.42 -12.78 -31.88
C PRO A 355 -7.27 -13.55 -31.20
N PRO A 356 -6.25 -13.97 -31.96
CA PRO A 356 -5.12 -14.75 -31.43
C PRO A 356 -4.30 -13.99 -30.37
N GLU A 357 -4.39 -12.66 -30.33
CA GLU A 357 -3.74 -11.79 -29.34
C GLU A 357 -4.42 -11.84 -27.96
N LEU A 358 -5.60 -12.45 -27.83
CA LEU A 358 -6.26 -12.65 -26.53
C LEU A 358 -5.43 -13.62 -25.69
N ARG A 359 -4.80 -13.08 -24.64
CA ARG A 359 -4.17 -13.92 -23.62
C ARG A 359 -5.26 -14.58 -22.79
N SER A 360 -5.13 -15.88 -22.54
CA SER A 360 -6.04 -16.63 -21.68
C SER A 360 -5.28 -17.61 -20.81
N ARG A 361 -5.74 -17.78 -19.57
CA ARG A 361 -5.29 -18.78 -18.60
C ARG A 361 -6.52 -19.47 -18.03
N PHE A 362 -6.42 -20.78 -17.86
CA PHE A 362 -7.47 -21.60 -17.28
C PHE A 362 -6.93 -22.28 -16.03
N ASP A 363 -7.58 -22.08 -14.89
CA ASP A 363 -7.27 -22.76 -13.64
C ASP A 363 -8.48 -23.63 -13.22
N ILE A 364 -8.24 -24.83 -12.67
CA ILE A 364 -9.28 -25.61 -11.99
C ILE A 364 -8.98 -25.58 -10.49
N ILE A 365 -9.64 -24.66 -9.78
CA ILE A 365 -9.59 -24.56 -8.33
C ILE A 365 -10.24 -25.82 -7.75
N GLY A 366 -9.60 -26.41 -6.74
CA GLY A 366 -9.91 -27.75 -6.22
C GLY A 366 -9.03 -28.86 -6.84
N HIS A 367 -8.26 -28.57 -7.90
CA HIS A 367 -7.32 -29.51 -8.52
C HIS A 367 -5.91 -28.94 -8.62
N THR A 368 -5.70 -27.95 -9.51
CA THR A 368 -4.43 -27.26 -9.71
C THR A 368 -4.75 -25.82 -10.11
N SER A 369 -4.28 -24.86 -9.31
CA SER A 369 -4.52 -23.43 -9.54
C SER A 369 -3.22 -22.63 -9.46
N VAL A 370 -2.74 -22.33 -8.25
CA VAL A 370 -1.61 -21.41 -8.02
C VAL A 370 -0.30 -21.91 -8.62
N PHE A 371 -0.03 -23.21 -8.54
CA PHE A 371 1.25 -23.80 -8.97
C PHE A 371 1.36 -24.06 -10.48
N ASP A 372 0.28 -23.86 -11.25
CA ASP A 372 0.35 -24.09 -12.69
C ASP A 372 0.86 -22.86 -13.45
N SER A 373 1.35 -23.13 -14.64
CA SER A 373 1.72 -22.15 -15.65
C SER A 373 0.53 -21.73 -16.51
N ASP A 374 0.70 -20.67 -17.31
CA ASP A 374 -0.33 -20.20 -18.24
C ASP A 374 -0.72 -21.26 -19.29
N THR A 375 0.15 -22.24 -19.55
CA THR A 375 -0.13 -23.35 -20.48
C THR A 375 -0.96 -24.46 -19.84
N GLY A 376 -1.07 -24.52 -18.50
CA GLY A 376 -1.85 -25.53 -17.78
C GLY A 376 -1.22 -26.93 -17.78
N ASP A 377 0.11 -27.03 -17.87
CA ASP A 377 0.82 -28.32 -17.97
C ASP A 377 0.69 -29.16 -16.70
N LEU A 378 0.77 -28.55 -15.51
CA LEU A 378 0.69 -29.27 -14.24
C LEU A 378 -0.72 -29.84 -14.03
N GLN A 379 -1.76 -29.07 -14.36
CA GLN A 379 -3.16 -29.47 -14.29
C GLN A 379 -3.42 -30.74 -15.12
N ARG A 380 -2.81 -30.85 -16.31
CA ARG A 380 -2.97 -32.02 -17.20
C ARG A 380 -2.24 -33.28 -16.71
N GLN A 381 -1.13 -33.10 -15.99
CA GLN A 381 -0.30 -34.22 -15.50
C GLN A 381 -0.71 -34.71 -14.11
N THR A 382 -1.40 -33.86 -13.34
CA THR A 382 -1.87 -34.21 -12.00
C THR A 382 -3.14 -35.05 -12.07
N ALA A 383 -3.16 -36.18 -11.38
CA ALA A 383 -4.36 -37.00 -11.25
C ALA A 383 -5.40 -36.28 -10.39
N GLY A 384 -6.60 -36.03 -10.94
CA GLY A 384 -7.71 -35.41 -10.22
C GLY A 384 -8.64 -36.46 -9.59
N GLN A 385 -9.40 -36.07 -8.56
CA GLN A 385 -10.49 -36.91 -8.05
C GLN A 385 -11.74 -36.70 -8.91
N GLU A 386 -12.36 -37.76 -9.42
CA GLU A 386 -13.52 -37.62 -10.32
C GLU A 386 -14.71 -36.87 -9.66
N SER A 387 -14.90 -37.09 -8.37
CA SER A 387 -15.94 -36.44 -7.56
C SER A 387 -15.32 -35.36 -6.68
N GLY A 388 -16.03 -34.25 -6.50
CA GLY A 388 -15.55 -33.13 -5.68
C GLY A 388 -16.33 -31.85 -5.92
N ASP A 389 -15.75 -30.74 -5.51
CA ASP A 389 -16.17 -29.37 -5.84
C ASP A 389 -15.02 -28.69 -6.57
N TYR A 390 -15.26 -28.33 -7.82
CA TYR A 390 -14.27 -27.74 -8.71
C TYR A 390 -14.79 -26.44 -9.28
N ARG A 391 -13.91 -25.46 -9.38
CA ARG A 391 -14.22 -24.17 -10.01
C ARG A 391 -13.25 -23.88 -11.13
N LEU A 392 -13.79 -23.84 -12.35
CA LEU A 392 -13.05 -23.41 -13.52
C LEU A 392 -12.98 -21.89 -13.49
N ARG A 393 -11.76 -21.34 -13.51
CA ARG A 393 -11.47 -19.92 -13.67
C ARG A 393 -10.83 -19.68 -15.02
N LEU A 394 -11.37 -18.72 -15.76
CA LEU A 394 -10.81 -18.13 -16.97
C LEU A 394 -10.29 -16.74 -16.61
N ALA A 395 -8.98 -16.53 -16.71
CA ALA A 395 -8.37 -15.20 -16.67
C ALA A 395 -7.94 -14.80 -18.08
N VAL A 396 -8.28 -13.59 -18.52
CA VAL A 396 -8.00 -13.10 -19.88
C VAL A 396 -7.46 -11.69 -19.87
N GLY A 397 -6.66 -11.36 -20.88
CA GLY A 397 -6.11 -10.02 -21.09
C GLY A 397 -6.01 -9.66 -22.57
N HIS A 398 -6.38 -8.42 -22.91
CA HIS A 398 -6.30 -7.89 -24.27
C HIS A 398 -6.27 -6.36 -24.28
N ALA A 399 -5.72 -5.74 -25.33
CA ALA A 399 -5.67 -4.28 -25.47
C ALA A 399 -7.08 -3.64 -25.57
N GLU A 400 -8.01 -4.31 -26.26
CA GLU A 400 -9.40 -3.86 -26.42
C GLU A 400 -10.38 -4.58 -25.47
N ARG A 401 -11.26 -3.79 -24.85
CA ARG A 401 -12.32 -4.25 -23.93
C ARG A 401 -13.23 -5.32 -24.51
N ARG A 402 -13.66 -5.17 -25.77
CA ARG A 402 -14.65 -6.05 -26.42
C ARG A 402 -14.24 -7.52 -26.43
N TRP A 403 -12.95 -7.82 -26.47
CA TRP A 403 -12.45 -9.21 -26.54
C TRP A 403 -12.39 -9.85 -25.16
N VAL A 404 -12.06 -9.08 -24.12
CA VAL A 404 -12.17 -9.50 -22.72
C VAL A 404 -13.62 -9.78 -22.34
N GLU A 405 -14.54 -8.88 -22.70
CA GLU A 405 -15.97 -9.07 -22.48
C GLU A 405 -16.50 -10.31 -23.21
N ARG A 406 -16.07 -10.52 -24.46
CA ARG A 406 -16.46 -11.70 -25.23
C ARG A 406 -15.97 -13.00 -24.59
N ALA A 407 -14.72 -13.06 -24.17
CA ALA A 407 -14.17 -14.28 -23.56
C ALA A 407 -14.87 -14.62 -22.23
N THR A 408 -15.12 -13.62 -21.38
CA THR A 408 -15.88 -13.83 -20.14
C THR A 408 -17.35 -14.17 -20.39
N GLN A 409 -17.94 -13.68 -21.50
CA GLN A 409 -19.27 -14.10 -21.97
C GLN A 409 -19.30 -15.55 -22.46
N GLU A 410 -18.25 -16.04 -23.13
CA GLU A 410 -18.17 -17.44 -23.57
C GLU A 410 -18.19 -18.40 -22.37
N LEU A 411 -17.55 -18.04 -21.25
CA LEU A 411 -17.68 -18.79 -20.00
C LEU A 411 -19.11 -18.76 -19.45
N LEU A 412 -19.75 -17.59 -19.42
CA LEU A 412 -21.15 -17.47 -19.00
C LEU A 412 -22.07 -18.38 -19.83
N ALA A 413 -21.82 -18.51 -21.14
CA ALA A 413 -22.61 -19.34 -22.04
C ALA A 413 -22.58 -20.84 -21.68
N LEU A 414 -21.60 -21.31 -20.89
CA LEU A 414 -21.54 -22.69 -20.44
C LEU A 414 -22.75 -23.10 -19.57
N TYR A 415 -23.52 -22.16 -19.02
CA TYR A 415 -24.78 -22.47 -18.33
C TYR A 415 -25.72 -23.35 -19.15
N CYS A 416 -25.85 -23.05 -20.44
CA CYS A 416 -26.77 -23.74 -21.32
C CYS A 416 -26.07 -24.42 -22.50
N ALA A 417 -24.82 -24.03 -22.79
CA ALA A 417 -24.03 -24.54 -23.90
C ALA A 417 -22.71 -25.14 -23.41
N GLY A 418 -22.71 -25.72 -22.21
CA GLY A 418 -21.54 -26.36 -21.60
C GLY A 418 -21.92 -27.67 -20.88
N PRO A 419 -20.98 -28.24 -20.13
CA PRO A 419 -21.22 -29.46 -19.35
C PRO A 419 -22.35 -29.32 -18.34
N ALA A 420 -23.03 -30.42 -18.06
CA ALA A 420 -24.21 -30.44 -17.17
C ALA A 420 -23.90 -29.94 -15.76
N GLY A 421 -24.86 -29.26 -15.12
CA GLY A 421 -24.78 -28.89 -13.70
C GLY A 421 -23.70 -27.85 -13.37
N GLY A 422 -23.36 -26.98 -14.32
CA GLY A 422 -22.57 -25.77 -14.06
C GLY A 422 -23.37 -24.72 -13.31
N GLY A 423 -22.76 -24.08 -12.31
CA GLY A 423 -23.43 -23.12 -11.43
C GLY A 423 -22.51 -22.02 -10.89
N GLY A 424 -23.11 -21.03 -10.24
CA GLY A 424 -22.38 -19.99 -9.50
C GLY A 424 -21.45 -19.13 -10.36
N VAL A 425 -21.85 -18.81 -11.60
CA VAL A 425 -21.01 -18.01 -12.49
C VAL A 425 -20.77 -16.62 -11.91
N ARG A 426 -19.50 -16.21 -11.89
CA ARG A 426 -19.10 -14.84 -11.60
C ARG A 426 -18.26 -14.35 -12.77
N ARG A 427 -18.45 -13.11 -13.17
CA ARG A 427 -17.61 -12.48 -14.19
C ARG A 427 -17.36 -11.03 -13.85
N GLN A 428 -16.15 -10.57 -14.11
CA GLN A 428 -15.73 -9.19 -13.96
C GLN A 428 -14.69 -8.86 -15.01
N PHE A 429 -14.60 -7.60 -15.38
CA PHE A 429 -13.55 -7.08 -16.23
C PHE A 429 -13.28 -5.64 -15.85
N GLN A 430 -12.04 -5.22 -16.04
CA GLN A 430 -11.57 -3.91 -15.63
C GLN A 430 -10.42 -3.46 -16.53
N ARG A 431 -10.23 -2.15 -16.59
CA ARG A 431 -9.04 -1.58 -17.20
C ARG A 431 -7.81 -2.00 -16.38
N ARG A 432 -6.77 -2.44 -17.07
CA ARG A 432 -5.48 -2.78 -16.47
C ARG A 432 -4.58 -1.56 -16.54
N ILE A 433 -3.90 -1.27 -15.44
CA ILE A 433 -2.81 -0.30 -15.37
C ILE A 433 -1.54 -1.10 -15.13
N CYS A 434 -0.52 -0.82 -15.93
CA CYS A 434 0.81 -1.37 -15.75
C CYS A 434 1.63 -0.38 -14.92
N THR A 435 2.49 -0.89 -14.05
CA THR A 435 3.43 -0.11 -13.25
C THR A 435 4.85 -0.49 -13.64
N ALA A 436 5.74 0.48 -13.64
CA ALA A 436 7.17 0.26 -13.78
C ALA A 436 7.93 1.20 -12.83
N SER A 437 9.07 0.73 -12.33
CA SER A 437 9.90 1.44 -11.36
C SER A 437 11.09 2.14 -12.03
N TYR A 438 11.24 3.43 -11.74
CA TYR A 438 12.35 4.25 -12.21
C TYR A 438 12.99 4.99 -11.05
N LEU A 439 14.13 5.61 -11.33
CA LEU A 439 14.90 6.44 -10.43
C LEU A 439 15.08 7.82 -11.07
N VAL A 440 14.80 8.87 -10.31
CA VAL A 440 15.02 10.28 -10.70
C VAL A 440 16.01 10.93 -9.76
N GLN A 441 16.73 11.96 -10.21
CA GLN A 441 17.58 12.73 -9.31
C GLN A 441 16.74 13.46 -8.27
N ARG A 442 17.18 13.46 -7.01
CA ARG A 442 16.51 14.21 -5.94
C ARG A 442 16.37 15.69 -6.28
N SER A 443 17.35 16.28 -6.95
CA SER A 443 17.34 17.70 -7.35
C SER A 443 16.26 18.04 -8.38
N ASP A 444 15.69 17.04 -9.06
CA ASP A 444 14.64 17.26 -10.05
C ASP A 444 13.24 17.25 -9.41
N VAL A 445 13.14 16.93 -8.11
CA VAL A 445 11.89 16.80 -7.38
C VAL A 445 11.72 17.98 -6.43
N GLU A 446 10.64 18.74 -6.63
CA GLU A 446 10.27 19.87 -5.77
C GLU A 446 9.04 19.46 -4.98
N ALA A 447 9.25 19.10 -3.72
CA ALA A 447 8.20 18.70 -2.80
C ALA A 447 8.08 19.71 -1.66
N PHE A 448 6.84 20.02 -1.28
CA PHE A 448 6.54 21.05 -0.28
C PHE A 448 5.17 20.78 0.35
N ALA A 449 4.88 21.48 1.45
CA ALA A 449 3.58 21.48 2.09
C ALA A 449 2.93 22.86 2.14
N THR A 450 1.60 22.88 2.12
CA THR A 450 0.78 24.07 2.36
C THR A 450 -0.33 23.77 3.36
N LEU A 451 -0.92 24.79 3.98
CA LEU A 451 -2.18 24.63 4.70
C LEU A 451 -3.35 24.68 3.71
N TYR A 452 -4.13 23.61 3.64
CA TYR A 452 -5.27 23.51 2.73
C TYR A 452 -6.29 24.63 3.00
N GLY A 453 -6.79 25.26 1.93
CA GLY A 453 -7.73 26.38 2.02
C GLY A 453 -7.11 27.75 2.30
N THR A 454 -5.79 27.84 2.49
CA THR A 454 -5.07 29.13 2.55
C THR A 454 -4.56 29.48 1.15
N PRO A 455 -4.81 30.68 0.60
CA PRO A 455 -4.23 31.10 -0.68
C PRO A 455 -2.69 31.07 -0.60
N MET A 456 -2.01 30.51 -1.61
CA MET A 456 -0.56 30.65 -1.71
C MET A 456 -0.22 32.14 -1.89
N ASN A 457 0.59 32.70 -0.98
CA ASN A 457 1.26 33.97 -1.25
C ASN A 457 2.32 33.72 -2.33
N ASP A 458 2.19 34.42 -3.45
CA ASP A 458 2.98 34.28 -4.69
C ASP A 458 4.43 34.81 -4.57
N ASP A 459 5.01 34.80 -3.36
CA ASP A 459 6.27 35.48 -3.03
C ASP A 459 7.54 34.62 -3.30
N ARG A 460 7.42 33.51 -4.04
CA ARG A 460 8.57 32.67 -4.43
C ARG A 460 8.96 32.80 -5.91
N SER A 461 8.56 33.88 -6.59
CA SER A 461 9.11 34.22 -7.90
C SER A 461 10.10 35.38 -7.80
N HIS A 462 11.37 35.07 -8.14
CA HIS A 462 12.49 35.99 -8.36
C HIS A 462 13.24 36.54 -7.14
N ASP A 463 14.17 35.74 -6.61
CA ASP A 463 15.47 36.30 -6.20
C ASP A 463 16.63 35.38 -6.60
N HIS A 464 16.93 35.38 -7.90
CA HIS A 464 18.29 35.12 -8.38
C HIS A 464 18.93 36.46 -8.73
N GLY A 465 19.35 37.17 -7.68
CA GLY A 465 20.24 38.29 -7.78
C GLY A 465 21.58 37.86 -8.39
N ALA A 466 21.89 38.44 -9.55
CA ALA A 466 23.24 38.50 -10.07
C ALA A 466 24.09 39.40 -9.17
N GLN A 467 25.14 38.83 -8.55
CA GLN A 467 26.44 39.48 -8.31
C GLN A 467 27.55 38.45 -8.45
#